data_AF-A0AAW9EF29-F1
#
_entry.id   AF-A0AAW9EF29-F1
#
_cell.length_a   1.000
_cell.length_b   1.000
_cell.length_c   1.000
_cell.angle_alpha   90.00
_cell.angle_beta   90.00
_cell.angle_gamma   90.00
#
_symmetry.space_group_name_H-M   'P 1'
#
loop_
_entity.id
_entity.type
_entity.pdbx_description
1 polymer ?
#
loop_
_entity_poly.entity_id
_entity_poly.type
_entity_poly.pdbx_seq_one_letter_code
_entity_poly.pdbx_strand_id
1 'polypeptide(L)'
;FNAMLAIAIVRIPFYVRLARGQALVVRQYTYVQAAKTFGASRWHLINWHILRNSLPPLIVQASLDIGSAILMAATLGFIGLGAQQPSAE
;
A
#
# COMPACT_ATOMS: atom_id res chain seq x y z
N PHE A 1 -14.52 -9.62 12.80
CA PHE A 1 -14.41 -9.38 11.34
C PHE A 1 -14.56 -7.90 10.98
N ASN A 2 -15.61 -7.22 11.49
CA ASN A 2 -15.86 -5.80 11.21
C ASN A 2 -14.70 -4.86 11.58
N ALA A 3 -14.04 -5.07 12.72
CA ALA A 3 -12.91 -4.24 13.15
C ALA A 3 -11.68 -4.37 12.23
N MET A 4 -11.36 -5.57 11.72
CA MET A 4 -10.30 -5.76 10.73
C MET A 4 -10.61 -5.05 9.41
N LEU A 5 -11.86 -5.13 8.94
CA LEU A 5 -12.29 -4.44 7.73
C LEU A 5 -12.20 -2.91 7.90
N ALA A 6 -12.61 -2.40 9.05
CA ALA A 6 -12.52 -0.97 9.37
C ALA A 6 -11.07 -0.47 9.35
N ILE A 7 -10.15 -1.21 9.98
CA ILE A 7 -8.72 -0.88 9.99
C ILE A 7 -8.16 -0.89 8.55
N ALA A 8 -8.51 -1.89 7.75
CA ALA A 8 -8.08 -1.97 6.36
C ALA A 8 -8.57 -0.76 5.55
N ILE A 9 -9.83 -0.36 5.69
CA ILE A 9 -10.40 0.81 5.00
C ILE A 9 -9.70 2.10 5.41
N VAL A 10 -9.41 2.28 6.70
CA VAL A 10 -8.71 3.47 7.21
C VAL A 10 -7.28 3.58 6.66
N ARG A 11 -6.65 2.46 6.31
CA ARG A 11 -5.31 2.45 5.69
C ARG A 11 -5.33 2.76 4.19
N ILE A 12 -6.46 2.56 3.49
CA ILE A 12 -6.57 2.78 2.03
C ILE A 12 -6.02 4.15 1.58
N PRO A 13 -6.37 5.29 2.20
CA PRO A 13 -5.92 6.61 1.74
C PRO A 13 -4.39 6.77 1.76
N PHE A 14 -3.71 6.09 2.70
CA PHE A 14 -2.25 6.12 2.81
C PHE A 14 -1.60 5.42 1.62
N TYR A 15 -2.04 4.19 1.32
CA TYR A 15 -1.57 3.42 0.17
C TYR A 15 -1.94 4.10 -1.16
N VAL A 16 -3.13 4.70 -1.26
CA VAL A 16 -3.55 5.49 -2.44
C VAL A 16 -2.64 6.69 -2.66
N ARG A 17 -2.30 7.43 -1.59
CA ARG A 17 -1.39 8.58 -1.67
C ARG A 17 0.00 8.14 -2.13
N LEU A 18 0.52 7.04 -1.58
CA LEU A 18 1.81 6.48 -1.96
C LEU A 18 1.81 6.05 -3.43
N ALA A 19 0.82 5.27 -3.85
CA ALA A 19 0.65 4.83 -5.23
C ALA A 19 0.56 6.02 -6.20
N ARG A 20 -0.18 7.07 -5.84
CA ARG A 20 -0.28 8.29 -6.65
C ARG A 20 1.08 9.00 -6.77
N GLY A 21 1.85 9.08 -5.68
CA GLY A 21 3.19 9.65 -5.70
C GLY A 21 4.11 8.89 -6.65
N GLN A 22 4.15 7.56 -6.54
CA GLN A 22 4.93 6.70 -7.43
C GLN A 22 4.49 6.83 -8.89
N ALA A 23 3.17 6.87 -9.14
CA ALA A 23 2.63 7.02 -10.47
C ALA A 23 3.03 8.35 -11.13
N LEU A 24 3.08 9.46 -10.38
CA LEU A 24 3.53 10.75 -10.90
C LEU A 24 5.01 10.72 -11.31
N VAL A 25 5.85 10.05 -10.52
CA VAL A 25 7.28 9.87 -10.81
C VAL A 25 7.47 8.98 -12.05
N VAL A 26 6.86 7.79 -12.06
CA VAL A 26 6.99 6.83 -13.17
C VAL A 26 6.48 7.44 -14.49
N ARG A 27 5.43 8.26 -14.45
CA ARG A 27 4.92 8.97 -15.63
C ARG A 27 5.95 9.91 -16.27
N GLN A 28 6.93 10.40 -15.51
CA GLN A 28 7.98 11.28 -16.04
C GLN A 28 9.15 10.52 -16.68
N TYR A 29 9.20 9.19 -16.56
CA TYR A 29 10.28 8.42 -17.14
C TYR A 29 10.27 8.42 -18.67
N THR A 30 11.47 8.49 -19.26
CA THR A 30 11.67 8.62 -20.70
C THR A 30 11.03 7.49 -21.49
N TYR A 31 11.07 6.25 -20.99
CA TYR A 31 10.44 5.11 -21.66
C TYR A 31 8.91 5.19 -21.66
N VAL A 32 8.31 5.76 -20.61
CA VAL A 32 6.85 5.98 -20.54
C VAL A 32 6.42 7.10 -21.47
N GLN A 33 7.20 8.18 -21.54
CA GLN A 33 6.96 9.26 -22.49
C GLN A 33 7.11 8.78 -23.93
N ALA A 34 8.16 8.02 -24.23
CA ALA A 34 8.37 7.41 -25.54
C ALA A 34 7.19 6.51 -25.94
N ALA A 35 6.79 5.57 -25.06
CA ALA A 35 5.65 4.68 -25.32
C ALA A 35 4.35 5.45 -25.61
N LYS A 36 4.13 6.56 -24.90
CA LYS A 36 2.99 7.46 -25.18
C LYS A 36 3.09 8.12 -26.55
N THR A 37 4.27 8.56 -26.97
CA THR A 37 4.51 9.14 -28.30
C THR A 37 4.31 8.12 -29.42
N PHE A 38 4.64 6.85 -29.17
CA PHE A 38 4.38 5.72 -30.08
C PHE A 38 2.91 5.25 -30.11
N GLY A 39 2.00 5.95 -29.43
CA GLY A 39 0.55 5.69 -29.50
C GLY A 39 0.04 4.62 -28.54
N ALA A 40 0.79 4.27 -27.49
CA ALA A 40 0.29 3.35 -26.47
C ALA A 40 -1.02 3.85 -25.83
N SER A 41 -2.00 2.96 -25.71
CA SER A 41 -3.28 3.30 -25.07
C SER A 41 -3.08 3.64 -23.58
N ARG A 42 -3.93 4.52 -23.04
CA ARG A 42 -3.84 4.92 -21.61
C ARG A 42 -3.91 3.70 -20.68
N TRP A 43 -4.77 2.74 -20.99
CA TRP A 43 -4.92 1.51 -20.20
C TRP A 43 -3.66 0.65 -20.23
N HIS A 44 -3.01 0.51 -21.39
CA HIS A 44 -1.75 -0.21 -21.50
C HIS A 44 -0.63 0.48 -20.69
N LEU A 45 -0.54 1.81 -20.78
CA LEU A 45 0.45 2.60 -20.04
C LEU A 45 0.25 2.46 -18.51
N ILE A 46 -1.00 2.53 -18.06
CA ILE A 46 -1.34 2.43 -16.64
C ILE A 46 -1.04 1.02 -16.10
N ASN A 47 -1.58 -0.03 -16.72
CA ASN A 47 -1.50 -1.37 -16.16
C ASN A 47 -0.10 -1.99 -16.30
N TRP A 48 0.59 -1.72 -17.41
CA TRP A 48 1.86 -2.37 -17.69
C TRP A 48 3.07 -1.57 -17.18
N HIS A 49 3.03 -0.24 -17.29
CA HIS A 49 4.18 0.61 -16.93
C HIS A 49 3.98 1.19 -15.53
N ILE A 50 2.89 1.94 -15.31
CA ILE A 50 2.71 2.68 -14.05
C ILE A 50 2.45 1.75 -12.87
N LEU A 51 1.48 0.85 -12.97
CA LEU A 51 1.09 -0.06 -11.89
C LEU A 51 2.26 -0.97 -11.53
N ARG A 52 2.87 -1.62 -12.52
CA ARG A 52 3.95 -2.59 -12.31
C ARG A 52 5.21 -1.96 -11.69
N ASN A 53 5.52 -0.70 -12.03
CA ASN A 53 6.64 0.03 -11.41
C ASN A 53 6.28 0.65 -10.05
N SER A 54 5.00 0.89 -9.77
CA SER A 54 4.55 1.46 -8.48
C SER A 54 4.29 0.40 -7.40
N LEU A 55 4.20 -0.88 -7.77
CA LEU A 55 3.99 -2.00 -6.84
C LEU A 55 5.16 -2.23 -5.85
N PRO A 56 6.45 -2.21 -6.25
CA PRO A 56 7.53 -2.52 -5.32
C PRO A 56 7.58 -1.61 -4.09
N PRO A 57 7.46 -0.27 -4.20
CA PRO A 57 7.39 0.61 -3.02
C PRO A 57 6.19 0.32 -2.12
N LEU A 58 5.04 -0.05 -2.70
CA LEU A 58 3.84 -0.42 -1.93
C LEU A 58 4.07 -1.71 -1.12
N ILE A 59 4.74 -2.70 -1.71
CA ILE A 59 5.08 -3.97 -1.04
C ILE A 59 6.07 -3.72 0.11
N VAL A 60 7.10 -2.90 -0.12
CA VAL A 60 8.05 -2.53 0.94
C VAL A 60 7.33 -1.83 2.09
N GLN A 61 6.44 -0.88 1.79
CA GLN A 61 5.65 -0.20 2.80
C GLN A 61 4.76 -1.18 3.59
N ALA A 62 4.12 -2.12 2.90
CA ALA A 62 3.31 -3.15 3.56
C ALA A 62 4.15 -4.01 4.53
N SER A 63 5.37 -4.36 4.16
CA SER A 63 6.30 -5.09 5.04
C SER A 63 6.68 -4.28 6.28
N LEU A 64 6.91 -2.97 6.14
CA LEU A 64 7.19 -2.07 7.26
C LEU A 64 5.97 -1.94 8.20
N ASP A 65 4.77 -1.88 7.64
CA ASP A 65 3.52 -1.85 8.40
C ASP A 65 3.34 -3.15 9.23
N ILE A 66 3.69 -4.31 8.67
CA ILE A 66 3.67 -5.59 9.39
C ILE A 66 4.64 -5.56 10.57
N GLY A 67 5.88 -5.11 10.36
CA GLY A 67 6.86 -4.98 11.45
C GLY A 67 6.36 -4.07 12.57
N SER A 68 5.72 -2.95 12.19
CA SER A 68 5.12 -2.01 13.14
C SER A 68 3.94 -2.64 13.91
N ALA A 69 3.10 -3.42 13.23
CA ALA A 69 1.98 -4.12 13.86
C ALA A 69 2.44 -5.17 14.87
N ILE A 70 3.51 -5.92 14.55
CA ILE A 70 4.11 -6.89 15.47
C ILE A 70 4.66 -6.19 16.71
N LEU A 71 5.43 -5.10 16.52
CA LEU A 71 5.98 -4.33 17.64
C LEU A 71 4.86 -3.80 18.54
N MET A 72 3.81 -3.25 17.94
CA MET A 72 2.65 -2.73 18.67
C MET A 72 1.92 -3.84 19.45
N ALA A 73 1.72 -5.01 18.86
CA ALA A 73 1.16 -6.17 19.56
C ALA A 73 2.05 -6.64 20.72
N ALA A 74 3.37 -6.65 20.54
CA ALA A 74 4.33 -6.99 21.59
C ALA A 74 4.33 -5.95 22.73
N THR A 75 4.27 -4.65 22.42
CA THR A 75 4.15 -3.58 23.42
C THR A 75 2.87 -3.72 24.23
N LEU A 76 1.73 -3.97 23.58
CA LEU A 76 0.45 -4.22 24.26
C LEU A 76 0.56 -5.45 25.17
N GLY A 77 1.17 -6.54 24.70
CA GLY A 77 1.47 -7.72 25.50
C GLY A 77 2.33 -7.42 26.73
N PHE A 78 3.38 -6.63 26.57
CA PHE A 78 4.30 -6.26 27.66
C PHE A 78 3.62 -5.44 28.76
N ILE A 79 2.73 -4.52 28.40
CA ILE A 79 1.99 -3.69 29.38
C ILE A 79 0.73 -4.38 29.95
N GLY A 80 0.53 -5.67 29.65
CA GLY A 80 -0.61 -6.45 30.16
C GLY A 80 -1.94 -6.23 29.44
N LEU A 81 -1.95 -5.47 28.33
CA LEU A 81 -3.11 -5.21 27.46
C LEU A 81 -3.05 -6.03 26.16
N GLY A 82 -2.20 -7.07 26.11
CA GLY A 82 -2.04 -7.93 24.94
C GLY A 82 -3.29 -8.72 24.65
N ALA A 83 -3.54 -8.99 23.35
CA ALA A 83 -4.64 -9.78 22.79
C ALA A 83 -5.76 -10.06 23.80
N GLN A 84 -6.57 -9.03 24.10
CA GLN A 84 -7.77 -9.21 24.91
C GLN A 84 -8.57 -10.33 24.23
N GLN A 85 -8.78 -11.44 24.95
CA GLN A 85 -9.60 -12.54 24.45
C GLN A 85 -10.90 -11.92 23.94
N PRO A 86 -11.38 -12.28 22.73
CA PRO A 86 -12.64 -11.74 22.24
C PRO A 86 -13.67 -12.04 23.31
N SER A 87 -14.13 -11.00 24.03
CA SER A 87 -15.23 -11.13 24.97
C SER A 87 -16.40 -11.54 24.12
N ALA A 88 -16.82 -12.80 24.31
CA ALA A 88 -18.04 -13.32 23.74
C ALA A 88 -19.20 -12.58 24.41
N GLU A 89 -19.62 -11.48 23.82
CA GLU A 89 -20.96 -10.91 23.96
C GLU A 89 -21.50 -10.56 22.58
#